data_AF-A0A7Y5JV51-F1
#
_entry.id   AF-A0A7Y5JV51-F1
#
_cell.length_a   1.000
_cell.length_b   1.000
_cell.length_c   1.000
_cell.angle_alpha   90.00
_cell.angle_beta   90.00
_cell.angle_gamma   90.00
#
_symmetry.space_group_name_H-M   'P 1'
#
loop_
_entity.id
_entity.type
_entity.pdbx_description
1 polymer ?
#
loop_
_entity_poly.entity_id
_entity_poly.type
_entity_poly.pdbx_seq_one_letter_code
_entity_poly.pdbx_strand_id
1 'polypeptide(L)'
;MEERITIEGFDPPKNRRHGPDGDLVDVQGWLHAPVDWTGGPQLERAWRERHGRSRLGVGLCVANSPRRHIILTNVPDDIDFLRAELESFIAELDPDATSDLEGAQ
;
A
#
# COMPACT_ATOMS: atom_id res chain seq x y z
N MET A 1 19.05 3.76 -11.97
CA MET A 1 18.25 2.77 -11.23
C MET A 1 16.98 3.48 -10.86
N GLU A 2 15.87 3.11 -11.47
CA GLU A 2 14.56 3.59 -11.04
C GLU A 2 14.26 3.00 -9.66
N GLU A 3 14.10 3.88 -8.67
CA GLU A 3 13.82 3.48 -7.30
C GLU A 3 12.38 2.94 -7.24
N ARG A 4 12.24 1.62 -7.12
CA ARG A 4 10.94 0.95 -7.14
C ARG A 4 10.17 1.20 -5.85
N ILE A 5 8.86 1.37 -5.98
CA ILE A 5 7.96 1.51 -4.83
C ILE A 5 7.79 0.15 -4.17
N THR A 6 8.00 0.04 -2.85
CA THR A 6 7.91 -1.23 -2.12
C THR A 6 7.26 -1.06 -0.74
N ILE A 7 6.60 -2.10 -0.23
CA ILE A 7 6.05 -2.11 1.12
C ILE A 7 7.13 -2.55 2.12
N GLU A 8 7.56 -1.65 3.00
CA GLU A 8 8.60 -1.94 4.00
C GLU A 8 8.05 -2.79 5.15
N GLY A 9 6.82 -2.54 5.57
CA GLY A 9 6.20 -3.31 6.64
C GLY A 9 4.98 -2.63 7.28
N PHE A 10 4.42 -3.33 8.26
CA PHE A 10 3.25 -2.91 9.00
C PHE A 10 3.53 -2.98 10.50
N ASP A 11 2.92 -2.05 11.23
CA ASP A 11 2.74 -2.17 12.67
C ASP A 11 1.70 -3.25 13.00
N PRO A 12 1.70 -3.77 14.24
CA PRO A 12 0.64 -4.63 14.74
C PRO A 12 -0.75 -3.97 14.59
N PRO A 13 -1.79 -4.74 14.18
CA PRO A 13 -3.15 -4.24 14.06
C PRO A 13 -3.70 -3.62 15.35
N LYS A 14 -4.53 -2.58 15.19
CA LYS A 14 -5.18 -1.85 16.27
C LYS A 14 -6.69 -1.77 16.04
N ASN A 15 -7.43 -1.33 17.07
CA ASN A 15 -8.87 -1.04 16.98
C ASN A 15 -9.72 -2.19 16.41
N ARG A 16 -9.49 -3.41 16.88
CA ARG A 16 -10.23 -4.59 16.44
C ARG A 16 -11.72 -4.45 16.73
N ARG A 17 -12.53 -4.67 15.70
CA ARG A 17 -13.99 -4.60 15.70
C ARG A 17 -14.52 -5.91 15.16
N HIS A 18 -15.26 -6.64 15.99
CA HIS A 18 -15.88 -7.91 15.60
C HIS A 18 -17.15 -7.64 14.79
N GLY A 19 -17.21 -8.18 13.57
CA GLY A 19 -18.34 -8.06 12.66
C GLY A 19 -18.89 -9.42 12.23
N PRO A 20 -20.10 -9.45 11.63
CA PRO A 20 -20.68 -10.69 11.10
C PRO A 20 -19.86 -11.28 9.94
N ASP A 21 -19.10 -10.44 9.24
CA ASP A 21 -18.24 -10.81 8.10
C ASP A 21 -16.77 -11.06 8.51
N GLY A 22 -16.48 -11.08 9.81
CA GLY A 22 -15.13 -11.22 10.36
C GLY A 22 -14.63 -9.97 11.10
N ASP A 23 -13.41 -10.06 11.61
CA ASP A 23 -12.77 -8.99 12.38
C ASP A 23 -12.20 -7.91 11.46
N LEU A 24 -12.52 -6.65 11.77
CA LEU A 24 -11.96 -5.49 11.11
C LEU A 24 -11.02 -4.72 12.04
N VAL A 25 -9.88 -4.30 11.53
CA VAL A 25 -8.83 -3.60 12.27
C VAL A 25 -8.40 -2.34 11.53
N ASP A 26 -7.60 -1.52 12.22
CA ASP A 26 -6.81 -0.45 11.62
C ASP A 26 -5.33 -0.85 11.65
N VAL A 27 -4.64 -0.66 10.53
CA VAL A 27 -3.24 -1.04 10.36
C VAL A 27 -2.45 0.20 9.92
N GLN A 28 -1.27 0.39 10.50
CA GLN A 28 -0.32 1.39 10.03
C GLN A 28 0.88 0.68 9.43
N GLY A 29 1.60 1.36 8.55
CA GLY A 29 2.80 0.80 7.95
C GLY A 29 3.62 1.84 7.21
N TRP A 30 4.56 1.33 6.43
CA TRP A 30 5.44 2.15 5.63
C TRP A 30 5.64 1.56 4.25
N LEU A 31 5.74 2.45 3.29
CA LEU A 31 6.23 2.15 1.96
C LEU A 31 7.49 2.96 1.71
N HIS A 32 8.34 2.43 0.84
CA HIS A 32 9.43 3.13 0.21
C HIS A 32 8.97 3.58 -1.17
N ALA A 33 9.21 4.84 -1.52
CA ALA A 33 8.93 5.38 -2.83
C ALA A 33 9.89 6.55 -3.14
N PRO A 34 10.14 6.85 -4.43
CA PRO A 34 10.88 8.03 -4.82
C PRO A 34 10.39 9.29 -4.11
N VAL A 35 11.33 10.18 -3.78
CA VAL A 35 11.03 11.46 -3.12
C VAL A 35 10.01 12.28 -3.92
N ASP A 36 10.14 12.27 -5.24
CA ASP A 36 9.26 12.93 -6.20
C ASP A 36 8.04 12.09 -6.60
N TRP A 37 7.83 10.92 -5.98
CA TRP A 37 6.67 10.09 -6.27
C TRP A 37 5.36 10.82 -5.94
N THR A 38 4.48 10.91 -6.94
CA THR A 38 3.18 11.57 -6.86
C THR A 38 1.99 10.60 -6.95
N GLY A 39 2.24 9.28 -6.97
CA GLY A 39 1.23 8.24 -7.15
C GLY A 39 0.40 7.87 -5.92
N GLY A 40 0.65 8.50 -4.77
CA GLY A 40 -0.08 8.24 -3.51
C GLY A 40 -1.61 8.37 -3.67
N PRO A 41 -2.14 9.49 -4.21
CA PRO A 41 -3.58 9.65 -4.41
C PRO A 41 -4.21 8.60 -5.34
N GLN A 42 -3.48 8.11 -6.35
CA GLN A 42 -3.92 7.07 -7.26
C GLN A 42 -4.01 5.73 -6.54
N LEU A 43 -3.03 5.40 -5.69
CA LEU A 43 -3.04 4.21 -4.85
C LEU A 43 -4.20 4.23 -3.84
N GLU A 44 -4.44 5.36 -3.18
CA GLU A 44 -5.60 5.54 -2.28
C GLU A 44 -6.93 5.34 -3.01
N ARG A 45 -7.03 5.86 -4.24
CA ARG A 45 -8.21 5.74 -5.08
C ARG A 45 -8.45 4.30 -5.51
N ALA A 46 -7.42 3.62 -6.03
CA ALA A 46 -7.52 2.23 -6.48
C ALA A 46 -7.97 1.31 -5.33
N TRP A 47 -7.39 1.50 -4.14
CA TRP A 47 -7.79 0.79 -2.92
C TRP A 47 -9.28 1.02 -2.61
N ARG A 48 -9.72 2.28 -2.57
CA ARG A 48 -11.10 2.64 -2.26
C ARG A 48 -12.09 2.05 -3.26
N GLU A 49 -11.74 2.04 -4.54
CA GLU A 49 -12.60 1.51 -5.61
C GLU A 49 -12.80 -0.01 -5.45
N ARG A 50 -11.75 -0.76 -5.07
CA ARG A 50 -11.84 -2.21 -4.87
C ARG A 50 -12.46 -2.61 -3.53
N HIS A 51 -12.13 -1.90 -2.44
CA HIS A 51 -12.49 -2.31 -1.08
C HIS A 51 -13.62 -1.50 -0.43
N GLY A 52 -14.18 -0.50 -1.12
CA GLY A 52 -15.44 0.21 -0.82
C GLY A 52 -15.55 0.85 0.58
N ARG A 53 -15.66 0.02 1.62
CA ARG A 53 -15.75 0.38 3.05
C ARG A 53 -14.38 0.61 3.68
N SER A 54 -13.32 0.00 3.16
CA SER A 54 -11.96 0.23 3.62
C SER A 54 -11.38 1.54 3.09
N ARG A 55 -10.47 2.15 3.85
CA ARG A 55 -9.71 3.33 3.42
C ARG A 55 -8.21 3.07 3.52
N LEU A 56 -7.48 3.60 2.55
CA LEU A 56 -6.05 3.78 2.55
C LEU A 56 -5.75 5.28 2.56
N GLY A 57 -4.80 5.70 3.39
CA GLY A 57 -4.17 7.01 3.34
C GLY A 57 -2.65 6.87 3.21
N VAL A 58 -2.05 7.62 2.30
CA VAL A 58 -0.62 7.64 2.03
C VAL A 58 -0.04 8.99 2.47
N GLY A 59 0.94 8.94 3.37
CA GLY A 59 1.62 10.11 3.90
C GLY A 59 2.47 10.83 2.84
N LEU A 60 2.65 12.14 3.03
CA LEU A 60 3.55 12.94 2.22
C LEU A 60 5.01 12.55 2.45
N CYS A 61 5.87 12.84 1.47
CA CYS A 61 7.31 12.81 1.67
C CYS A 61 7.71 13.88 2.70
N VAL A 62 8.29 13.46 3.83
CA VAL A 62 8.75 14.35 4.90
C VAL A 62 10.27 14.37 4.91
N ALA A 63 10.86 15.57 5.04
CA ALA A 63 12.31 15.76 5.16
C ALA A 63 13.14 15.08 4.05
N ASN A 64 12.60 15.03 2.82
CA ASN A 64 13.24 14.42 1.66
C ASN A 64 13.54 12.92 1.84
N SER A 65 12.74 12.23 2.66
CA SER A 65 12.84 10.80 2.91
C SER A 65 12.01 10.01 1.90
N PRO A 66 12.55 8.93 1.30
CA PRO A 66 11.78 8.05 0.43
C PRO A 66 10.75 7.20 1.20
N ARG A 67 10.84 7.16 2.54
CA ARG A 67 9.89 6.43 3.39
C ARG A 67 8.63 7.25 3.61
N ARG A 68 7.47 6.65 3.34
CA ARG A 68 6.14 7.24 3.53
C ARG A 68 5.30 6.36 4.45
N HIS A 69 4.54 6.99 5.33
CA HIS A 69 3.59 6.28 6.19
C HIS A 69 2.35 5.89 5.39
N ILE A 70 1.78 4.73 5.69
CA ILE A 70 0.45 4.34 5.24
C ILE A 70 -0.46 4.03 6.41
N ILE A 71 -1.74 4.32 6.23
CA ILE A 71 -2.80 4.00 7.20
C ILE A 71 -3.94 3.32 6.47
N LEU A 72 -4.25 2.11 6.91
CA LEU A 72 -5.37 1.29 6.44
C LEU A 72 -6.41 1.23 7.55
N THR A 73 -7.68 1.45 7.21
CA THR A 73 -8.79 1.37 8.18
C THR A 73 -9.90 0.48 7.67
N ASN A 74 -10.61 -0.15 8.62
CA ASN A 74 -11.66 -1.13 8.32
C ASN A 74 -11.18 -2.23 7.37
N VAL A 75 -10.01 -2.79 7.66
CA VAL A 75 -9.37 -3.87 6.89
C VAL A 75 -9.42 -5.19 7.64
N PRO A 76 -9.34 -6.35 6.95
CA PRO A 76 -9.14 -7.64 7.62
C PRO A 76 -7.83 -7.66 8.42
N ASP A 77 -7.78 -8.49 9.47
CA ASP A 77 -6.59 -8.74 10.32
C ASP A 77 -5.54 -9.64 9.64
N ASP A 78 -5.45 -9.60 8.32
CA ASP A 78 -4.56 -10.45 7.52
C ASP A 78 -3.49 -9.57 6.84
N ILE A 79 -2.32 -9.45 7.48
CA ILE A 79 -1.23 -8.59 7.00
C ILE A 79 -0.67 -9.06 5.66
N ASP A 80 -0.62 -10.37 5.41
CA ASP A 80 -0.10 -10.91 4.16
C ASP A 80 -1.04 -10.57 3.00
N PHE A 81 -2.35 -10.66 3.22
CA PHE A 81 -3.35 -10.17 2.26
C PHE A 81 -3.19 -8.67 1.98
N LEU A 82 -3.06 -7.84 3.02
CA LEU A 82 -2.92 -6.38 2.85
C LEU A 82 -1.65 -6.01 2.08
N ARG A 83 -0.54 -6.71 2.35
CA ARG A 83 0.71 -6.57 1.60
C ARG A 83 0.48 -6.88 0.12
N ALA A 84 -0.07 -8.06 -0.18
CA ALA A 84 -0.25 -8.54 -1.54
C ALA A 84 -1.16 -7.61 -2.36
N GLU A 85 -2.26 -7.13 -1.77
CA GLU A 85 -3.15 -6.19 -2.46
C GLU A 85 -2.46 -4.86 -2.76
N LEU A 86 -1.74 -4.28 -1.80
CA LEU A 86 -1.00 -3.04 -2.03
C LEU A 86 0.09 -3.21 -3.09
N GLU A 87 0.84 -4.31 -3.05
CA GLU A 87 1.86 -4.63 -4.03
C GLU A 87 1.25 -4.83 -5.43
N SER A 88 0.09 -5.47 -5.53
CA SER A 88 -0.67 -5.57 -6.79
C SER A 88 -1.04 -4.19 -7.33
N PHE A 89 -1.62 -3.31 -6.50
CA PHE A 89 -1.98 -1.97 -6.95
C PHE A 89 -0.77 -1.13 -7.37
N ILE A 90 0.34 -1.25 -6.66
CA ILE A 90 1.59 -0.56 -7.02
C ILE A 90 2.05 -1.03 -8.40
N ALA A 91 2.04 -2.33 -8.67
CA ALA A 91 2.40 -2.87 -9.98
C ALA A 91 1.44 -2.44 -11.09
N GLU A 92 0.14 -2.33 -10.81
CA GLU A 92 -0.86 -1.82 -11.77
C GLU A 92 -0.63 -0.33 -12.11
N LEU A 93 -0.12 0.45 -11.16
CA LEU A 93 0.16 1.88 -11.32
C LEU A 93 1.52 2.16 -11.95
N ASP A 94 2.45 1.21 -11.88
CA ASP A 94 3.80 1.29 -12.44
C ASP A 94 4.00 0.17 -13.49
N PRO A 95 3.47 0.34 -14.72
CA PRO A 95 3.54 -0.71 -15.74
C PRO A 95 4.99 -0.98 -16.22
N ASP A 96 5.92 -0.04 -16.02
CA ASP A 96 7.33 -0.19 -16.41
C ASP A 96 8.09 -1.17 -15.50
N ALA A 97 7.67 -1.34 -14.24
CA ALA A 97 8.25 -2.31 -13.31
C ALA A 97 8.10 -3.79 -13.74
N THR A 98 7.20 -4.08 -14.69
CA THR A 98 6.98 -5.44 -15.24
C THR A 98 7.76 -5.73 -16.53
N SER A 99 8.35 -4.71 -17.18
CA SER A 99 9.10 -4.90 -18.43
C SER A 99 10.53 -5.41 -18.24
N ASP A 100 11.03 -5.47 -17.00
CA ASP A 100 12.37 -5.96 -16.64
C ASP A 100 12.44 -7.51 -16.49
N LEU A 101 11.49 -8.24 -17.07
CA LEU A 101 11.49 -9.71 -17.13
C LEU A 101 11.62 -10.29 -18.55
N GLU A 102 11.66 -9.47 -19.60
CA GLU A 102 11.84 -9.91 -21.01
C GLU A 102 13.26 -9.66 -21.56
N GLY A 103 14.27 -9.58 -20.69
CA GLY A 103 15.67 -9.29 -21.05
C GLY A 103 16.65 -10.45 -20.85
N ALA A 104 16.22 -11.71 -20.92
CA ALA A 104 17.11 -12.86 -20.82
C ALA A 104 16.73 -13.97 -21.81
N GLN A 105 17.08 -13.78 -23.08
CA GLN A 105 17.20 -14.87 -24.06
C GLN A 105 18.36 -14.62 -25.01
#